data_AF-A0A936AJV9-F1
#
_entry.id   AF-A0A936AJV9-F1
#
_cell.length_a   1.000
_cell.length_b   1.000
_cell.length_c   1.000
_cell.angle_alpha   90.00
_cell.angle_beta   90.00
_cell.angle_gamma   90.00
#
_symmetry.space_group_name_H-M   'P 1'
#
loop_
_entity.id
_entity.type
_entity.pdbx_description
1 polymer ?
#
loop_
_entity_poly.entity_id
_entity_poly.type
_entity_poly.pdbx_seq_one_letter_code
_entity_poly.pdbx_strand_id
1 'polypeptide(L)'
;MWFLGKAAFYAVLGAASKTLVNHFFDGTPIRAIDVYRGLRERFWSLVGAGALVFMLVIGVVMLIYFLVVILVLIFTFAATQIGGHLPRWAQITAAVIFTTGVSVSVLLIMLMTYSRIIYVPQVLMVEGKSAASAISRSFSLAGGEVRRIGAIMIFWFYVAWSLWILLMIPLGWYGYWSGVDITPFGAEVPFWYSVTQQTIMQISEILIAPIAMLAFTLLYIDSRVRKEGFDVELTANRVLPPPNYLATPVIEHRARVESSFNFSTPPRASSQADAVIPGPPAPSTPEESMDYSASFDRIAVDPDLISDESVQPPVAVEERQPEVIAERPSADETSSQVAAAGPQIKSCRWCESDADVDDRFCKVCGSVF
;
A
#
# COMPACT_ATOMS: atom_id res chain seq x y z
N MET A 1 19.01 -15.94 0.88
CA MET A 1 18.86 -14.91 -0.18
C MET A 1 17.41 -14.64 -0.55
N TRP A 2 16.58 -15.66 -0.77
CA TRP A 2 15.16 -15.50 -1.17
C TRP A 2 14.35 -14.54 -0.26
N PHE A 3 14.41 -14.72 1.07
CA PHE A 3 13.71 -13.83 2.02
C PHE A 3 14.15 -12.37 1.92
N LEU A 4 15.45 -12.12 1.76
CA LEU A 4 15.98 -10.77 1.61
C LEU A 4 15.47 -10.12 0.31
N GLY A 5 15.40 -10.90 -0.78
CA GLY A 5 14.81 -10.46 -2.05
C GLY A 5 13.34 -10.08 -1.91
N LYS A 6 12.52 -10.89 -1.23
CA LYS A 6 11.11 -10.56 -0.95
C LYS A 6 10.96 -9.34 -0.05
N ALA A 7 11.78 -9.23 1.00
CA ALA A 7 11.77 -8.06 1.88
C ALA A 7 12.14 -6.77 1.13
N ALA A 8 13.17 -6.82 0.29
CA ALA A 8 13.55 -5.70 -0.57
C ALA A 8 12.43 -5.33 -1.55
N PHE A 9 11.79 -6.33 -2.18
CA PHE A 9 10.64 -6.12 -3.05
C PHE A 9 9.49 -5.39 -2.35
N TYR A 10 9.09 -5.82 -1.15
CA TYR A 10 8.03 -5.15 -0.38
C TYR A 10 8.41 -3.73 0.06
N ALA A 11 9.69 -3.52 0.37
CA ALA A 11 10.17 -2.20 0.77
C ALA A 11 10.17 -1.23 -0.42
N VAL A 12 10.62 -1.68 -1.60
CA VAL A 12 10.54 -0.92 -2.85
C VAL A 12 9.08 -0.66 -3.24
N LEU A 13 8.19 -1.64 -3.10
CA LEU A 13 6.76 -1.48 -3.33
C LEU A 13 6.17 -0.34 -2.48
N GLY A 14 6.46 -0.33 -1.18
CA GLY A 14 5.98 0.73 -0.28
C GLY A 14 6.54 2.11 -0.64
N ALA A 15 7.82 2.20 -0.97
CA ALA A 15 8.45 3.46 -1.36
C ALA A 15 7.93 3.98 -2.71
N ALA A 16 7.78 3.10 -3.71
CA ALA A 16 7.21 3.44 -5.01
C ALA A 16 5.75 3.92 -4.88
N SER A 17 4.95 3.27 -4.02
CA SER A 17 3.59 3.69 -3.72
C SER A 17 3.56 5.13 -3.17
N LYS A 18 4.47 5.48 -2.25
CA LYS A 18 4.58 6.83 -1.70
C LYS A 18 4.95 7.86 -2.76
N THR A 19 5.96 7.59 -3.59
CA THR A 19 6.36 8.51 -4.67
C THR A 19 5.25 8.71 -5.69
N LEU A 20 4.51 7.65 -6.03
CA LEU A 20 3.36 7.72 -6.92
C LEU A 20 2.24 8.60 -6.32
N VAL A 21 1.93 8.44 -5.03
CA VAL A 21 0.97 9.32 -4.34
C VAL A 21 1.44 10.77 -4.41
N ASN A 22 2.70 11.06 -4.04
CA ASN A 22 3.23 12.43 -4.11
C ASN A 22 3.18 13.03 -5.53
N HIS A 23 3.39 12.21 -6.57
CA HIS A 23 3.25 12.67 -7.95
C HIS A 23 1.81 13.09 -8.27
N PHE A 24 0.82 12.31 -7.82
CA PHE A 24 -0.60 12.61 -8.05
C PHE A 24 -1.08 13.86 -7.31
N PHE A 25 -0.54 14.15 -6.12
CA PHE A 25 -0.94 15.32 -5.32
C PHE A 25 -0.16 16.58 -5.68
N ASP A 26 1.16 16.47 -5.71
CA ASP A 26 2.04 17.64 -5.76
C ASP A 26 2.55 17.91 -7.18
N GLY A 27 2.19 17.06 -8.16
CA GLY A 27 2.73 17.14 -9.52
C GLY A 27 4.24 16.91 -9.60
N THR A 28 4.85 16.40 -8.52
CA THR A 28 6.31 16.21 -8.46
C THR A 28 6.76 15.15 -9.46
N PRO A 29 7.78 15.39 -10.29
CA PRO A 29 8.21 14.41 -11.29
C PRO A 29 8.67 13.11 -10.60
N ILE A 30 8.25 11.96 -11.13
CA ILE A 30 8.63 10.65 -10.59
C ILE A 30 10.13 10.43 -10.84
N ARG A 31 10.95 10.48 -9.78
CA ARG A 31 12.38 10.17 -9.85
C ARG A 31 12.70 8.92 -9.04
N ALA A 32 13.50 8.03 -9.61
CA ALA A 32 13.95 6.81 -8.92
C ALA A 32 14.77 7.11 -7.65
N ILE A 33 15.47 8.26 -7.61
CA ILE A 33 16.28 8.65 -6.46
C ILE A 33 15.44 8.95 -5.21
N ASP A 34 14.21 9.43 -5.39
CA ASP A 34 13.30 9.75 -4.28
C ASP A 34 12.75 8.48 -3.62
N VAL A 35 12.53 7.43 -4.43
CA VAL A 35 12.19 6.08 -3.94
C VAL A 35 13.31 5.54 -3.05
N TYR A 36 14.57 5.66 -3.49
CA TYR A 36 15.71 5.18 -2.72
C TYR A 36 15.96 6.01 -1.44
N ARG A 37 15.82 7.33 -1.51
CA ARG A 37 15.96 8.21 -0.34
C ARG A 37 14.89 7.90 0.71
N GLY A 38 13.64 7.77 0.29
CA GLY A 38 12.53 7.41 1.18
C GLY A 38 12.73 6.04 1.84
N LEU A 39 13.27 5.08 1.08
CA LEU A 39 13.62 3.76 1.60
C LEU A 39 14.72 3.85 2.68
N ARG A 40 15.79 4.62 2.42
CA ARG A 40 16.93 4.75 3.33
C ARG A 40 16.55 5.42 4.65
N GLU A 41 15.75 6.48 4.61
CA GLU A 41 15.31 7.23 5.80
C GLU A 41 14.50 6.36 6.78
N ARG A 42 13.76 5.38 6.25
CA ARG A 42 12.87 4.51 7.04
C ARG A 42 13.30 3.04 7.06
N PHE A 43 14.53 2.76 6.66
CA PHE A 43 15.04 1.39 6.51
C PHE A 43 14.82 0.56 7.78
N TRP A 44 15.18 1.07 8.95
CA TRP A 44 15.00 0.37 10.22
C TRP A 44 13.54 0.13 10.60
N SER A 45 12.66 1.10 10.31
CA SER A 45 11.23 0.92 10.53
C SER A 45 10.62 -0.13 9.59
N LEU A 46 11.09 -0.21 8.34
CA LEU A 46 10.69 -1.23 7.37
C LEU A 46 11.19 -2.61 7.77
N VAL A 47 12.45 -2.73 8.19
CA VAL A 47 13.01 -3.99 8.69
C VAL A 47 12.24 -4.47 9.92
N GLY A 48 11.96 -3.57 10.87
CA GLY A 48 11.15 -3.89 12.05
C GLY A 48 9.72 -4.31 11.70
N ALA A 49 9.04 -3.57 10.82
CA ALA A 49 7.70 -3.94 10.36
C ALA A 49 7.70 -5.27 9.59
N GLY A 50 8.67 -5.47 8.70
CA GLY A 50 8.84 -6.71 7.95
C GLY A 50 9.10 -7.90 8.86
N ALA A 51 9.95 -7.76 9.88
CA ALA A 51 10.21 -8.79 10.87
C ALA A 51 8.97 -9.15 11.69
N LEU A 52 8.19 -8.14 12.11
CA LEU A 52 6.94 -8.35 12.85
C LEU A 52 5.90 -9.06 11.98
N VAL A 53 5.70 -8.60 10.74
CA VAL A 53 4.81 -9.25 9.77
C VAL A 53 5.25 -10.69 9.50
N PHE A 54 6.56 -10.92 9.33
CA PHE A 54 7.11 -12.25 9.12
C PHE A 54 6.86 -13.18 10.30
N MET A 55 7.09 -12.70 11.53
CA MET A 55 6.79 -13.44 12.75
C MET A 55 5.30 -13.78 12.85
N LEU A 56 4.41 -12.84 12.52
CA LEU A 56 2.96 -13.04 12.50
C LEU A 56 2.57 -14.10 11.46
N VAL A 57 3.10 -14.01 10.24
CA VAL A 57 2.83 -15.00 9.17
C VAL A 57 3.30 -16.38 9.59
N ILE A 58 4.52 -16.52 10.11
CA ILE A 58 5.02 -17.81 10.60
C ILE A 58 4.13 -18.34 11.72
N GLY A 59 3.73 -17.50 12.68
CA GLY A 59 2.84 -17.90 13.77
C GLY A 59 1.51 -18.45 13.25
N VAL A 60 0.89 -17.77 12.28
CA VAL A 60 -0.37 -18.21 11.67
C VAL A 60 -0.17 -19.50 10.84
N VAL A 61 0.90 -19.59 10.05
CA VAL A 61 1.22 -20.80 9.27
C VAL A 61 1.45 -22.00 10.18
N MET A 62 2.21 -21.83 11.27
CA MET A 62 2.46 -22.87 12.26
C MET A 62 1.18 -23.31 12.98
N LEU A 63 0.31 -22.36 13.33
CA LEU A 63 -0.99 -22.65 13.92
C LEU A 63 -1.88 -23.45 12.96
N ILE A 64 -1.98 -23.02 11.69
CA ILE A 64 -2.75 -23.74 10.66
C ILE A 64 -2.18 -25.14 10.45
N TYR A 65 -0.86 -25.26 10.34
CA TYR A 65 -0.19 -26.55 10.20
C TYR A 65 -0.53 -27.49 11.36
N PHE A 66 -0.42 -27.01 12.60
CA PHE A 66 -0.74 -27.79 13.78
C PHE A 66 -2.22 -28.24 13.80
N LEU A 67 -3.15 -27.34 13.45
CA LEU A 67 -4.57 -27.67 13.35
C LEU A 67 -4.84 -28.72 12.26
N VAL A 68 -4.21 -28.57 11.08
CA VAL A 68 -4.36 -29.53 9.98
C VAL A 68 -3.82 -30.90 10.38
N VAL A 69 -2.64 -30.96 11.02
CA VAL A 69 -2.07 -32.23 11.51
C VAL A 69 -3.00 -32.89 12.51
N ILE A 70 -3.53 -32.15 13.48
CA ILE A 70 -4.51 -32.69 14.45
C ILE A 70 -5.76 -33.22 13.74
N LEU A 71 -6.33 -32.46 12.81
CA LEU A 71 -7.52 -32.88 12.07
C LEU A 71 -7.26 -34.15 11.26
N VAL A 72 -6.10 -34.26 10.60
CA VAL A 72 -5.70 -35.46 9.84
C VAL A 72 -5.50 -36.65 10.78
N LEU A 73 -4.89 -36.47 11.95
CA LEU A 73 -4.75 -37.53 12.95
C LEU A 73 -6.10 -38.02 13.47
N ILE A 74 -7.02 -37.10 13.79
CA ILE A 74 -8.38 -37.44 14.22
C ILE A 74 -9.12 -38.19 13.11
N PHE A 75 -9.03 -37.71 11.86
CA PHE A 75 -9.69 -38.32 10.72
C PHE A 75 -9.16 -39.74 10.44
N THR A 76 -7.84 -39.92 10.43
CA THR A 76 -7.22 -41.23 10.21
C THR A 76 -7.54 -42.20 11.34
N PHE A 77 -7.52 -41.75 12.59
CA PHE A 77 -7.96 -42.56 13.73
C PHE A 77 -9.42 -43.00 13.58
N ALA A 78 -10.34 -42.07 13.29
CA ALA A 78 -11.76 -42.37 13.07
C ALA A 78 -11.96 -43.33 11.88
N ALA A 79 -11.22 -43.13 10.78
CA ALA A 79 -11.27 -44.00 9.61
C ALA A 79 -10.81 -45.43 9.94
N THR A 80 -9.83 -45.61 10.82
CA THR A 80 -9.40 -46.97 11.23
C THR A 80 -10.38 -47.65 12.19
N GLN A 81 -10.96 -46.92 13.15
CA GLN A 81 -11.86 -47.49 14.16
C GLN A 81 -13.27 -47.74 13.64
N ILE A 82 -13.82 -46.79 12.87
CA ILE A 82 -15.22 -46.82 12.42
C ILE A 82 -15.28 -47.28 10.96
N GLY A 83 -14.32 -46.84 10.14
CA GLY A 83 -14.34 -47.08 8.70
C GLY A 83 -14.31 -48.55 8.31
N GLY A 84 -13.72 -49.42 9.14
CA GLY A 84 -13.71 -50.88 8.90
C GLY A 84 -15.09 -51.51 8.76
N HIS A 85 -16.14 -50.88 9.30
CA HIS A 85 -17.53 -51.34 9.20
C HIS A 85 -18.31 -50.72 8.03
N LEU A 86 -17.77 -49.69 7.38
CA LEU A 86 -18.40 -48.98 6.28
C LEU A 86 -17.98 -49.57 4.92
N PRO A 87 -18.86 -49.55 3.90
CA PRO A 87 -18.48 -49.93 2.55
C PRO A 87 -17.42 -48.98 1.98
N ARG A 88 -16.52 -49.51 1.13
CA ARG A 88 -15.36 -48.75 0.59
C ARG A 88 -15.72 -47.44 -0.09
N TRP A 89 -16.85 -47.39 -0.81
CA TRP A 89 -17.29 -46.16 -1.48
C TRP A 89 -17.57 -45.04 -0.47
N ALA A 90 -18.15 -45.35 0.69
CA ALA A 90 -18.44 -44.37 1.73
C ALA A 90 -17.15 -43.83 2.37
N GLN A 91 -16.14 -44.68 2.55
CA GLN A 91 -14.82 -44.26 3.04
C GLN A 91 -14.14 -43.27 2.07
N ILE A 92 -14.15 -43.58 0.77
CA ILE A 92 -13.57 -42.71 -0.27
C ILE A 92 -14.30 -41.37 -0.30
N THR A 93 -15.63 -41.39 -0.31
CA THR A 93 -16.44 -40.15 -0.32
C THR A 93 -16.16 -39.30 0.92
N ALA A 94 -16.09 -39.90 2.11
CA ALA A 94 -15.75 -39.19 3.33
C ALA A 94 -14.33 -38.57 3.28
N ALA A 95 -13.35 -39.31 2.76
CA ALA A 95 -11.98 -38.81 2.60
C ALA A 95 -11.89 -37.63 1.62
N VAL A 96 -12.61 -37.69 0.50
CA VAL A 96 -12.67 -36.59 -0.49
C VAL A 96 -13.32 -35.36 0.12
N ILE A 97 -14.45 -35.51 0.82
CA ILE A 97 -15.15 -34.40 1.48
C ILE A 97 -14.25 -33.76 2.54
N PHE A 98 -13.62 -34.57 3.40
CA PHE A 98 -12.73 -34.09 4.44
C PHE A 98 -11.53 -33.33 3.85
N THR A 99 -10.83 -33.93 2.89
CA THR A 99 -9.64 -33.31 2.26
C THR A 99 -9.99 -32.01 1.55
N THR A 100 -11.11 -31.99 0.82
CA THR A 100 -11.59 -30.78 0.13
C THR A 100 -11.98 -29.71 1.15
N GLY A 101 -12.73 -30.07 2.20
CA GLY A 101 -13.15 -29.15 3.25
C GLY A 101 -11.97 -28.51 4.00
N VAL A 102 -10.96 -29.30 4.37
CA VAL A 102 -9.72 -28.80 4.99
C VAL A 102 -8.98 -27.89 4.03
N SER A 103 -8.82 -28.29 2.76
CA SER A 103 -8.10 -27.50 1.75
C SER A 103 -8.77 -26.14 1.51
N VAL A 104 -10.10 -26.11 1.35
CA VAL A 104 -10.87 -24.87 1.20
C VAL A 104 -10.76 -24.00 2.46
N SER A 105 -10.85 -24.60 3.65
CA SER A 105 -10.73 -23.86 4.91
C SER A 105 -9.35 -23.21 5.07
N VAL A 106 -8.29 -23.95 4.77
CA VAL A 106 -6.91 -23.43 4.78
C VAL A 106 -6.74 -22.30 3.76
N LEU A 107 -7.25 -22.48 2.54
CA LEU A 107 -7.20 -21.46 1.49
C LEU A 107 -7.90 -20.17 1.93
N LEU A 108 -9.09 -20.27 2.53
CA LEU A 108 -9.84 -19.11 3.02
C LEU A 108 -9.12 -18.40 4.17
N ILE A 109 -8.58 -19.14 5.14
CA ILE A 109 -7.81 -18.56 6.25
C ILE A 109 -6.55 -17.86 5.73
N MET A 110 -5.84 -18.48 4.78
CA MET A 110 -4.68 -17.88 4.13
C MET A 110 -5.08 -16.60 3.38
N LEU A 111 -6.18 -16.62 2.66
CA LEU A 111 -6.68 -15.46 1.93
C LEU A 111 -7.04 -14.31 2.88
N MET A 112 -7.74 -14.60 3.98
CA MET A 112 -8.09 -13.61 5.00
C MET A 112 -6.85 -13.05 5.71
N THR A 113 -5.84 -13.88 5.96
CA THR A 113 -4.59 -13.44 6.57
C THR A 113 -3.80 -12.55 5.63
N TYR A 114 -3.67 -12.98 4.37
CA TYR A 114 -2.98 -12.24 3.32
C TYR A 114 -3.63 -10.86 3.07
N SER A 115 -4.96 -10.80 3.00
CA SER A 115 -5.69 -9.55 2.76
C SER A 115 -5.46 -8.50 3.85
N ARG A 116 -5.08 -8.92 5.06
CA ARG A 116 -4.79 -8.04 6.20
C ARG A 116 -3.33 -7.56 6.22
N ILE A 117 -2.41 -8.39 5.72
CA ILE A 117 -0.97 -8.12 5.73
C ILE A 117 -0.54 -7.23 4.56
N ILE A 118 -1.19 -7.38 3.41
CA ILE A 118 -0.79 -6.73 2.16
C ILE A 118 -0.67 -5.20 2.27
N TYR A 119 -1.50 -4.56 3.10
CA TYR A 119 -1.54 -3.11 3.27
C TYR A 119 -0.48 -2.56 4.23
N VAL A 120 0.21 -3.41 4.99
CA VAL A 120 1.16 -2.97 6.04
C VAL A 120 2.30 -2.11 5.48
N PRO A 121 3.01 -2.52 4.40
CA PRO A 121 4.12 -1.70 3.86
C PRO A 121 3.66 -0.33 3.34
N GLN A 122 2.44 -0.27 2.79
CA GLN A 122 1.86 0.95 2.22
C GLN A 122 1.45 1.92 3.33
N VAL A 123 0.73 1.45 4.35
CA VAL A 123 0.37 2.26 5.52
C VAL A 123 1.61 2.79 6.24
N LEU A 124 2.64 1.96 6.41
CA LEU A 124 3.90 2.37 7.05
C LEU A 124 4.62 3.49 6.26
N MET A 125 4.72 3.35 4.94
CA MET A 125 5.43 4.31 4.09
C MET A 125 4.63 5.59 3.84
N VAL A 126 3.35 5.46 3.54
CA VAL A 126 2.49 6.59 3.17
C VAL A 126 2.07 7.37 4.41
N GLU A 127 1.62 6.71 5.48
CA GLU A 127 1.12 7.40 6.67
C GLU A 127 2.20 7.71 7.71
N GLY A 128 3.40 7.11 7.59
CA GLY A 128 4.50 7.35 8.54
C GLY A 128 4.25 6.87 9.97
N LYS A 129 3.30 5.96 10.14
CA LYS A 129 3.00 5.32 11.42
C LYS A 129 4.09 4.33 11.80
N SER A 130 4.18 4.01 13.09
CA SER A 130 5.04 2.93 13.60
C SER A 130 4.52 1.57 13.12
N ALA A 131 5.38 0.55 13.12
CA ALA A 131 5.06 -0.80 12.65
C ALA A 131 3.78 -1.38 13.28
N ALA A 132 3.63 -1.26 14.61
CA ALA A 132 2.47 -1.80 15.32
C ALA A 132 1.17 -1.04 14.98
N SER A 133 1.23 0.29 14.91
CA SER A 133 0.08 1.13 14.53
C SER A 133 -0.34 0.88 13.08
N ALA A 134 0.64 0.70 12.17
CA ALA A 134 0.39 0.37 10.77
C ALA A 134 -0.32 -0.96 10.60
N ILE A 135 0.02 -1.97 11.41
CA ILE A 135 -0.65 -3.27 11.41
C ILE A 135 -2.09 -3.16 11.92
N SER A 136 -2.33 -2.48 13.05
CA SER A 136 -3.71 -2.28 13.53
C SER A 136 -4.57 -1.54 12.49
N ARG A 137 -3.98 -0.54 11.84
CA ARG A 137 -4.63 0.21 10.76
C ARG A 137 -4.89 -0.68 9.54
N SER A 138 -3.95 -1.54 9.14
CA SER A 138 -4.14 -2.47 8.02
C SER A 138 -5.29 -3.46 8.27
N PHE A 139 -5.47 -3.93 9.52
CA PHE A 139 -6.61 -4.77 9.88
C PHE A 139 -7.94 -4.03 9.75
N SER A 140 -8.03 -2.75 10.14
CA SER A 140 -9.25 -1.95 9.93
C SER A 140 -9.55 -1.71 8.46
N LEU A 141 -8.53 -1.48 7.63
CA LEU A 141 -8.68 -1.27 6.19
C LEU A 141 -9.01 -2.55 5.44
N ALA A 142 -8.60 -3.72 5.93
CA ALA A 142 -8.89 -5.01 5.27
C ALA A 142 -10.31 -5.56 5.55
N GLY A 143 -11.03 -4.98 6.53
CA GLY A 143 -12.39 -5.40 6.87
C GLY A 143 -13.38 -5.15 5.72
N GLY A 144 -14.05 -6.19 5.23
CA GLY A 144 -15.18 -6.09 4.30
C GLY A 144 -14.88 -6.25 2.81
N GLU A 145 -13.61 -6.34 2.38
CA GLU A 145 -13.26 -6.36 0.94
C GLU A 145 -12.49 -7.62 0.48
N VAL A 146 -12.60 -8.72 1.21
CA VAL A 146 -11.86 -9.97 0.92
C VAL A 146 -12.13 -10.53 -0.47
N ARG A 147 -13.36 -10.36 -1.00
CA ARG A 147 -13.73 -10.89 -2.33
C ARG A 147 -12.91 -10.24 -3.45
N ARG A 148 -12.70 -8.93 -3.36
CA ARG A 148 -11.94 -8.20 -4.39
C ARG A 148 -10.45 -8.49 -4.29
N ILE A 149 -9.92 -8.48 -3.08
CA ILE A 149 -8.51 -8.83 -2.83
C ILE A 149 -8.26 -10.26 -3.33
N GLY A 150 -9.20 -11.17 -3.07
CA GLY A 150 -9.18 -12.53 -3.60
C GLY A 150 -9.21 -12.58 -5.13
N ALA A 151 -10.04 -11.80 -5.81
CA ALA A 151 -10.06 -11.74 -7.26
C ALA A 151 -8.71 -11.29 -7.85
N ILE A 152 -8.10 -10.23 -7.28
CA ILE A 152 -6.77 -9.75 -7.71
C ILE A 152 -5.70 -10.79 -7.41
N MET A 153 -5.77 -11.47 -6.28
CA MET A 153 -4.83 -12.53 -5.91
C MET A 153 -4.93 -13.76 -6.82
N ILE A 154 -6.15 -14.17 -7.17
CA ILE A 154 -6.38 -15.27 -8.12
C ILE A 154 -5.89 -14.86 -9.50
N PHE A 155 -6.17 -13.63 -9.94
CA PHE A 155 -5.66 -13.10 -11.21
C PHE A 155 -4.13 -13.09 -11.23
N TRP A 156 -3.49 -12.56 -10.18
CA TRP A 156 -2.03 -12.53 -10.06
C TRP A 156 -1.45 -13.96 -10.05
N PHE A 157 -2.05 -14.87 -9.29
CA PHE A 157 -1.64 -16.27 -9.26
C PHE A 157 -1.74 -16.93 -10.63
N TYR A 158 -2.84 -16.69 -11.35
CA TYR A 158 -3.06 -17.21 -12.70
C TYR A 158 -2.01 -16.68 -13.69
N VAL A 159 -1.74 -15.37 -13.67
CA VAL A 159 -0.71 -14.76 -14.53
C VAL A 159 0.68 -15.30 -14.20
N ALA A 160 1.00 -15.39 -12.90
CA ALA A 160 2.30 -15.89 -12.44
C ALA A 160 2.52 -17.35 -12.84
N TRP A 161 1.51 -18.20 -12.61
CA TRP A 161 1.54 -19.61 -12.95
C TRP A 161 1.62 -19.82 -14.47
N SER A 162 0.85 -19.05 -15.24
CA SER A 162 0.87 -19.10 -16.70
C SER A 162 2.24 -18.72 -17.26
N LEU A 163 2.85 -17.65 -16.76
CA LEU A 163 4.20 -17.23 -17.19
C LEU A 163 5.26 -18.27 -16.80
N TRP A 164 5.17 -18.82 -15.59
CA TRP A 164 6.08 -19.86 -15.14
C TRP A 164 5.99 -21.11 -16.01
N ILE A 165 4.78 -21.61 -16.28
CA ILE A 165 4.55 -22.74 -17.19
C ILE A 165 5.07 -22.42 -18.60
N LEU A 166 4.76 -21.24 -19.13
CA LEU A 166 5.17 -20.80 -20.47
C LEU A 166 6.69 -20.89 -20.65
N LEU A 167 7.46 -20.47 -19.63
CA LEU A 167 8.92 -20.51 -19.67
C LEU A 167 9.48 -21.90 -19.33
N MET A 168 8.81 -22.68 -18.50
CA MET A 168 9.27 -24.02 -18.10
C MET A 168 9.00 -25.11 -19.14
N ILE A 169 7.93 -25.01 -19.93
CA ILE A 169 7.59 -26.02 -20.96
C ILE A 169 8.74 -26.23 -21.96
N PRO A 170 9.33 -25.19 -22.58
CA PRO A 170 10.44 -25.38 -23.51
C PRO A 170 11.68 -26.00 -22.85
N LEU A 171 11.97 -25.62 -21.61
CA LEU A 171 13.09 -26.19 -20.85
C LEU A 171 12.85 -27.67 -20.54
N GLY A 172 11.65 -28.02 -20.08
CA GLY A 172 11.25 -29.41 -19.82
C GLY A 172 11.33 -30.27 -21.08
N TRP A 173 10.83 -29.75 -22.20
CA TRP A 173 10.93 -30.42 -23.50
C TRP A 173 12.40 -30.66 -23.90
N TYR A 174 13.25 -29.63 -23.85
CA TYR A 174 14.66 -29.78 -24.17
C TYR A 174 15.39 -30.75 -23.23
N GLY A 175 15.09 -30.71 -21.94
CA GLY A 175 15.63 -31.65 -20.95
C GLY A 175 15.26 -33.10 -21.28
N TYR A 176 14.00 -33.35 -21.61
CA TYR A 176 13.52 -34.67 -22.03
C TYR A 176 14.29 -35.21 -23.24
N TRP A 177 14.46 -34.39 -24.29
CA TRP A 177 15.24 -34.77 -25.48
C TRP A 177 16.72 -35.00 -25.20
N SER A 178 17.26 -34.34 -24.17
CA SER A 178 18.65 -34.50 -23.73
C SER A 178 18.85 -35.69 -22.79
N GLY A 179 17.81 -36.49 -22.54
CA GLY A 179 17.87 -37.66 -21.65
C GLY A 179 17.87 -37.31 -20.16
N VAL A 180 17.45 -36.09 -19.78
CA VAL A 180 17.30 -35.70 -18.38
C VAL A 180 16.04 -36.35 -17.81
N ASP A 181 16.21 -37.09 -16.72
CA ASP A 181 15.07 -37.63 -15.97
C ASP A 181 14.39 -36.50 -15.19
N ILE A 182 13.20 -36.10 -15.65
CA ILE A 182 12.40 -35.01 -15.06
C ILE A 182 11.49 -35.54 -13.94
N THR A 183 11.60 -36.83 -13.57
CA THR A 183 10.80 -37.36 -12.48
C THR A 183 11.19 -36.69 -11.16
N PRO A 184 10.22 -36.37 -10.30
CA PRO A 184 10.49 -35.74 -9.00
C PRO A 184 11.28 -36.64 -8.04
N PHE A 185 11.48 -37.91 -8.40
CA PHE A 185 12.24 -38.91 -7.65
C PHE A 185 13.54 -39.33 -8.35
N GLY A 186 13.87 -38.72 -9.49
CA GLY A 186 15.12 -38.95 -10.19
C GLY A 186 16.31 -38.50 -9.34
N ALA A 187 17.31 -39.36 -9.19
CA ALA A 187 18.42 -39.11 -8.27
C ALA A 187 19.46 -38.09 -8.82
N GLU A 188 19.45 -37.79 -10.12
CA GLU A 188 20.52 -37.03 -10.76
C GLU A 188 20.00 -36.06 -11.81
N VAL A 189 19.74 -34.81 -11.40
CA VAL A 189 19.46 -33.71 -12.32
C VAL A 189 20.80 -33.04 -12.68
N PRO A 190 21.17 -32.92 -13.98
CA PRO A 190 22.41 -32.28 -14.37
C PRO A 190 22.50 -30.83 -13.89
N PHE A 191 23.72 -30.38 -13.54
CA PHE A 191 23.96 -29.04 -13.02
C PHE A 191 23.42 -27.94 -13.94
N TRP A 192 23.63 -28.03 -15.26
CA TRP A 192 23.15 -27.03 -16.22
C TRP A 192 21.63 -26.86 -16.19
N TYR A 193 20.88 -27.96 -16.01
CA TYR A 193 19.42 -27.93 -15.97
C TYR A 193 18.94 -27.23 -14.70
N SER A 194 19.56 -27.54 -13.56
CA SER A 194 19.24 -26.89 -12.28
C SER A 194 19.50 -25.37 -12.31
N VAL A 195 20.61 -24.94 -12.89
CA VAL A 195 20.94 -23.52 -13.06
C VAL A 195 19.92 -22.85 -13.96
N THR A 196 19.62 -23.45 -15.12
CA THR A 196 18.65 -22.90 -16.08
C THR A 196 17.25 -22.80 -15.47
N GLN A 197 16.80 -23.81 -14.74
CA GLN A 197 15.51 -23.81 -14.04
C GLN A 197 15.44 -22.69 -12.99
N GLN A 198 16.51 -22.49 -12.21
CA GLN A 198 16.59 -21.39 -11.25
C GLN A 198 16.58 -20.02 -11.95
N THR A 199 17.34 -19.85 -13.03
CA THR A 199 17.37 -18.60 -13.81
C THR A 199 16.00 -18.28 -14.40
N ILE A 200 15.31 -19.25 -15.01
CA ILE A 200 13.95 -19.07 -15.55
C ILE A 200 12.98 -18.66 -14.44
N MET A 201 13.06 -19.31 -13.27
CA MET A 201 12.24 -18.96 -12.12
C MET A 201 12.48 -17.50 -11.70
N GLN A 202 13.74 -17.05 -11.60
CA GLN A 202 14.06 -15.66 -11.26
C GLN A 202 13.59 -14.66 -12.34
N ILE A 203 13.77 -14.99 -13.62
CA ILE A 203 13.29 -14.16 -14.73
C ILE A 203 11.77 -14.01 -14.66
N SER A 204 11.05 -15.10 -14.39
CA SER A 204 9.60 -15.05 -14.25
C SER A 204 9.17 -14.10 -13.12
N GLU A 205 9.86 -14.14 -11.97
CA GLU A 205 9.57 -13.22 -10.85
C GLU A 205 9.85 -11.76 -11.21
N ILE A 206 10.95 -11.47 -11.92
CA ILE A 206 11.30 -10.11 -12.36
C ILE A 206 10.24 -9.55 -13.33
N LEU A 207 9.71 -10.38 -14.23
CA LEU A 207 8.67 -9.98 -15.17
C LEU A 207 7.31 -9.75 -14.48
N ILE A 208 6.99 -10.52 -13.45
CA ILE A 208 5.72 -10.40 -12.70
C ILE A 208 5.75 -9.24 -11.70
N ALA A 209 6.93 -8.91 -11.16
CA ALA A 209 7.11 -7.91 -10.12
C ALA A 209 6.41 -6.56 -10.42
N PRO A 210 6.57 -5.91 -11.59
CA PRO A 210 5.90 -4.65 -11.90
C PRO A 210 4.37 -4.75 -11.93
N ILE A 211 3.84 -5.86 -12.47
CA ILE A 211 2.39 -6.13 -12.52
C ILE A 211 1.83 -6.23 -11.10
N ALA A 212 2.52 -6.96 -10.22
CA ALA A 212 2.16 -7.06 -8.81
C ALA A 212 2.22 -5.69 -8.13
N MET A 213 3.24 -4.87 -8.41
CA MET A 213 3.35 -3.54 -7.84
C MET A 213 2.16 -2.65 -8.22
N LEU A 214 1.81 -2.59 -9.50
CA LEU A 214 0.66 -1.83 -9.99
C LEU A 214 -0.65 -2.33 -9.39
N ALA A 215 -0.84 -3.65 -9.30
CA ALA A 215 -2.03 -4.25 -8.71
C ALA A 215 -2.21 -3.84 -7.24
N PHE A 216 -1.13 -3.89 -6.45
CA PHE A 216 -1.19 -3.51 -5.04
C PHE A 216 -1.33 -2.00 -4.81
N THR A 217 -0.71 -1.17 -5.64
CA THR A 217 -0.88 0.30 -5.55
C THR A 217 -2.31 0.72 -5.88
N LEU A 218 -2.90 0.14 -6.94
CA LEU A 218 -4.28 0.44 -7.33
C LEU A 218 -5.27 -0.05 -6.28
N LEU A 219 -5.05 -1.26 -5.74
CA LEU A 219 -5.86 -1.80 -4.66
C LEU A 219 -5.84 -0.89 -3.42
N TYR A 220 -4.67 -0.35 -3.07
CA TYR A 220 -4.53 0.56 -1.94
C TYR A 220 -5.27 1.88 -2.14
N ILE A 221 -5.05 2.53 -3.28
CA ILE A 221 -5.70 3.81 -3.60
C ILE A 221 -7.21 3.62 -3.63
N ASP A 222 -7.70 2.57 -4.27
CA ASP A 222 -9.13 2.33 -4.35
C ASP A 222 -9.76 2.06 -2.97
N SER A 223 -9.12 1.25 -2.12
CA SER A 223 -9.61 1.03 -0.75
C SER A 223 -9.66 2.34 0.05
N ARG A 224 -8.71 3.27 -0.14
CA ARG A 224 -8.77 4.61 0.49
C ARG A 224 -9.88 5.47 -0.08
N VAL A 225 -10.07 5.50 -1.41
CA VAL A 225 -11.17 6.22 -2.05
C VAL A 225 -12.52 5.78 -1.47
N ARG A 226 -12.76 4.47 -1.36
CA ARG A 226 -14.05 3.96 -0.87
C ARG A 226 -14.28 4.15 0.62
N LYS A 227 -13.25 3.97 1.44
CA LYS A 227 -13.41 3.92 2.92
C LYS A 227 -13.16 5.25 3.58
N GLU A 228 -12.32 6.09 2.98
CA GLU A 228 -11.91 7.37 3.55
C GLU A 228 -12.47 8.54 2.76
N GLY A 229 -13.14 8.32 1.61
CA GLY A 229 -13.66 9.41 0.77
C GLY A 229 -12.54 10.24 0.16
N PHE A 230 -11.45 9.58 -0.24
CA PHE A 230 -10.24 10.24 -0.75
C PHE A 230 -10.49 11.08 -2.01
N ASP A 231 -11.51 10.74 -2.79
CA ASP A 231 -11.99 11.52 -3.94
C ASP A 231 -12.60 12.87 -3.50
N VAL A 232 -13.30 12.91 -2.37
CA VAL A 232 -13.84 14.13 -1.76
C VAL A 232 -12.70 15.01 -1.25
N GLU A 233 -11.69 14.45 -0.60
CA GLU A 233 -10.49 15.20 -0.17
C GLU A 233 -9.77 15.83 -1.37
N LEU A 234 -9.64 15.08 -2.47
CA LEU A 234 -9.00 15.56 -3.69
C LEU A 234 -9.81 16.67 -4.36
N THR A 235 -11.15 16.55 -4.40
CA THR A 235 -12.04 17.56 -4.97
C THR A 235 -12.08 18.81 -4.09
N ALA A 236 -12.12 18.65 -2.76
CA ALA A 236 -12.07 19.75 -1.80
C ALA A 236 -10.76 20.54 -1.93
N ASN A 237 -9.60 19.86 -2.02
CA ASN A 237 -8.31 20.52 -2.19
C ASN A 237 -8.16 21.25 -3.53
N ARG A 238 -8.92 20.87 -4.56
CA ARG A 238 -8.90 21.53 -5.89
C ARG A 238 -9.88 22.71 -5.98
N VAL A 239 -11.05 22.56 -5.37
CA VAL A 239 -12.14 23.54 -5.47
C VAL A 239 -11.99 24.63 -4.40
N LEU A 240 -11.61 24.24 -3.19
CA LEU A 240 -11.36 25.21 -2.13
C LEU A 240 -9.99 25.82 -2.38
N PRO A 241 -9.85 27.15 -2.31
CA PRO A 241 -8.52 27.74 -2.21
C PRO A 241 -7.81 27.05 -1.04
N PRO A 242 -6.48 26.84 -1.12
CA PRO A 242 -5.74 26.36 0.05
C PRO A 242 -6.22 27.19 1.23
N PRO A 243 -6.35 26.60 2.43
CA PRO A 243 -6.52 27.41 3.62
C PRO A 243 -5.25 28.24 3.72
N ASN A 244 -5.22 29.35 2.98
CA ASN A 244 -4.58 30.57 3.35
C ASN A 244 -5.03 30.66 4.77
N TYR A 245 -4.09 30.38 5.67
CA TYR A 245 -4.13 30.78 7.04
C TYR A 245 -5.00 32.01 6.99
N LEU A 246 -6.24 31.90 7.49
CA LEU A 246 -6.85 33.06 8.10
C LEU A 246 -5.68 33.50 8.95
N ALA A 247 -5.01 34.57 8.49
CA ALA A 247 -4.09 35.29 9.32
C ALA A 247 -5.04 35.59 10.44
N THR A 248 -5.04 34.70 11.45
CA THR A 248 -5.59 34.98 12.75
C THR A 248 -4.87 36.28 12.95
N PRO A 249 -5.57 37.43 12.82
CA PRO A 249 -4.88 38.67 13.08
C PRO A 249 -4.26 38.36 14.42
N VAL A 250 -2.93 38.38 14.48
CA VAL A 250 -2.29 38.41 15.78
C VAL A 250 -2.88 39.71 16.27
N ILE A 251 -4.00 39.60 17.00
CA ILE A 251 -4.55 40.69 17.76
C ILE A 251 -3.43 40.84 18.74
N GLU A 252 -2.52 41.72 18.37
CA GLU A 252 -1.45 42.20 19.18
C GLU A 252 -2.16 42.94 20.31
N HIS A 253 -2.67 42.17 21.27
CA HIS A 253 -3.12 42.64 22.57
C HIS A 253 -1.88 43.04 23.40
N ARG A 254 -0.89 43.66 22.74
CA ARG A 254 0.31 44.25 23.33
C ARG A 254 0.25 45.77 23.28
N ALA A 255 -0.94 46.33 23.48
CA ALA A 255 -1.07 47.70 23.94
C ALA A 255 -2.26 47.79 24.89
N ARG A 256 -1.97 48.16 26.14
CA ARG A 256 -2.90 48.65 27.16
C ARG A 256 -3.50 47.61 28.13
N VAL A 257 -2.64 46.85 28.82
CA VAL A 257 -2.82 46.58 30.27
C VAL A 257 -1.46 46.67 30.98
N GLU A 258 -0.78 47.79 30.78
CA GLU A 258 0.15 48.35 31.78
C GLU A 258 -0.53 49.61 32.32
N SER A 259 -0.47 49.83 33.63
CA SER A 259 -1.36 50.69 34.44
C SER A 259 -2.74 50.07 34.64
N SER A 260 -3.02 49.30 35.69
CA SER A 260 -2.64 49.52 37.08
C SER A 260 -3.16 48.36 37.93
N PHE A 261 -2.31 47.52 38.48
CA PHE A 261 -2.69 46.73 39.67
C PHE A 261 -1.43 46.37 40.46
N ASN A 262 -1.07 47.27 41.37
CA ASN A 262 -0.20 46.95 42.50
C ASN A 262 -0.92 45.93 43.37
N PHE A 263 -0.61 44.64 43.19
CA PHE A 263 -0.97 43.63 44.18
C PHE A 263 0.23 43.38 45.07
N SER A 264 0.20 44.02 46.24
CA SER A 264 1.02 43.73 47.40
C SER A 264 0.94 42.23 47.75
N THR A 265 2.09 41.59 47.81
CA THR A 265 2.29 40.23 48.33
C THR A 265 1.77 40.11 49.77
N PRO A 266 0.86 39.17 50.09
CA PRO A 266 0.68 38.71 51.46
C PRO A 266 1.75 37.67 51.83
N PRO A 267 2.10 37.57 53.13
CA PRO A 267 3.18 36.72 53.61
C PRO A 267 2.82 35.23 53.62
N ARG A 268 3.88 34.43 53.44
CA ARG A 268 3.96 32.97 53.53
C ARG A 268 3.49 32.49 54.91
N ALA A 269 2.37 31.79 54.96
CA ALA A 269 1.92 31.03 56.13
C ALA A 269 2.06 29.52 55.85
N SER A 270 2.88 28.88 56.68
CA SER A 270 3.00 27.43 56.86
C SER A 270 1.85 26.88 57.71
N SER A 271 1.17 25.83 57.26
CA SER A 271 0.39 24.85 58.06
C SER A 271 -0.33 23.93 57.05
N GLN A 272 0.02 22.65 56.89
CA GLN A 272 -0.45 21.53 57.72
C GLN A 272 -1.99 21.51 57.84
N ALA A 273 -2.64 20.59 57.10
CA ALA A 273 -3.88 19.90 57.50
C ALA A 273 -4.35 18.94 56.39
N ASP A 274 -4.77 17.76 56.82
CA ASP A 274 -5.38 16.69 56.07
C ASP A 274 -6.66 17.12 55.33
N ALA A 275 -6.87 16.61 54.11
CA ALA A 275 -8.17 16.65 53.46
C ALA A 275 -8.40 15.41 52.58
N VAL A 276 -9.35 14.62 53.06
CA VAL A 276 -10.08 13.52 52.44
C VAL A 276 -10.37 13.77 50.96
N ILE A 277 -9.96 12.83 50.11
CA ILE A 277 -10.32 12.79 48.68
C ILE A 277 -11.72 12.18 48.57
N PRO A 278 -12.73 12.90 48.02
CA PRO A 278 -13.98 12.28 47.61
C PRO A 278 -13.76 11.49 46.32
N GLY A 279 -14.23 10.25 46.28
CA GLY A 279 -14.15 9.39 45.11
C GLY A 279 -14.89 9.95 43.89
N PRO A 280 -14.51 9.53 42.67
CA PRO A 280 -15.13 10.00 41.44
C PRO A 280 -16.60 9.53 41.32
N PRO A 281 -17.50 10.38 40.80
CA PRO A 281 -18.88 9.98 40.54
C PRO A 281 -18.95 8.95 39.41
N ALA A 282 -19.79 7.94 39.62
CA ALA A 282 -20.09 6.90 38.65
C ALA A 282 -20.68 7.48 37.35
N PRO A 283 -20.31 6.94 36.16
CA PRO A 283 -20.90 7.34 34.90
C PRO A 283 -22.33 6.80 34.80
N SER A 284 -23.31 7.71 34.75
CA SER A 284 -24.69 7.42 34.37
C SER A 284 -24.77 7.17 32.87
N THR A 285 -25.18 5.95 32.50
CA THR A 285 -25.59 5.56 31.15
C THR A 285 -26.95 6.17 30.79
N PRO A 286 -27.08 6.83 29.63
CA PRO A 286 -28.35 6.92 28.92
C PRO A 286 -28.37 5.84 27.82
N GLU A 287 -29.24 4.84 28.00
CA GLU A 287 -29.78 4.06 26.90
C GLU A 287 -30.58 5.00 26.00
N GLU A 288 -30.06 5.29 24.82
CA GLU A 288 -30.86 5.87 23.72
C GLU A 288 -30.66 4.97 22.49
N SER A 289 -31.53 3.97 22.39
CA SER A 289 -31.70 3.12 21.22
C SER A 289 -32.30 3.96 20.09
N MET A 290 -31.44 4.55 19.27
CA MET A 290 -31.85 5.25 18.05
C MET A 290 -31.99 4.23 16.92
N ASP A 291 -33.24 3.84 16.65
CA ASP A 291 -33.67 2.87 15.66
C ASP A 291 -33.54 3.49 14.25
N TYR A 292 -32.48 3.14 13.53
CA TYR A 292 -32.21 3.62 12.17
C TYR A 292 -32.77 2.63 11.14
N SER A 293 -34.10 2.44 11.14
CA SER A 293 -34.79 1.78 10.03
C SER A 293 -35.03 2.78 8.90
N ALA A 294 -33.98 3.08 8.14
CA ALA A 294 -34.11 3.85 6.91
C ALA A 294 -34.69 2.96 5.79
N SER A 295 -35.91 3.29 5.42
CA SER A 295 -36.62 2.85 4.21
C SER A 295 -35.77 3.13 2.96
N PHE A 296 -35.25 2.07 2.35
CA PHE A 296 -34.77 2.11 0.97
C PHE A 296 -35.99 2.10 0.03
N ASP A 297 -36.55 3.28 -0.21
CA ASP A 297 -37.46 3.47 -1.33
C ASP A 297 -36.68 3.30 -2.63
N ARG A 298 -37.17 2.37 -3.45
CA ARG A 298 -36.69 2.11 -4.79
C ARG A 298 -36.96 3.34 -5.64
N ILE A 299 -35.91 4.07 -6.01
CA ILE A 299 -35.97 4.95 -7.18
C ILE A 299 -36.12 4.03 -8.39
N ALA A 300 -37.35 3.91 -8.88
CA ALA A 300 -37.63 3.31 -10.17
C ALA A 300 -36.99 4.22 -11.24
N VAL A 301 -35.92 3.71 -11.85
CA VAL A 301 -35.32 4.33 -13.03
C VAL A 301 -36.27 4.05 -14.19
N ASP A 302 -36.78 5.13 -14.78
CA ASP A 302 -37.64 5.13 -15.96
C ASP A 302 -36.85 4.58 -17.17
N PRO A 303 -37.24 3.43 -17.76
CA PRO A 303 -36.51 2.79 -18.85
C PRO A 303 -36.68 3.48 -20.21
N ASP A 304 -37.51 4.52 -20.34
CA ASP A 304 -37.84 5.13 -21.63
C ASP A 304 -36.99 6.36 -22.00
N LEU A 305 -35.93 6.67 -21.24
CA LEU A 305 -35.04 7.82 -21.48
C LEU A 305 -33.74 7.48 -22.24
N ILE A 306 -33.67 6.33 -22.92
CA ILE A 306 -32.57 5.98 -23.81
C ILE A 306 -33.08 5.92 -25.26
N SER A 307 -33.14 7.08 -25.90
CA SER A 307 -33.25 7.16 -27.36
C SER A 307 -32.42 8.33 -27.90
N ASP A 308 -31.52 7.98 -28.81
CA ASP A 308 -30.82 8.84 -29.77
C ASP A 308 -29.71 9.78 -29.25
N GLU A 309 -28.58 9.19 -28.87
CA GLU A 309 -27.28 9.86 -29.05
C GLU A 309 -26.54 9.21 -30.21
N SER A 310 -26.67 9.84 -31.38
CA SER A 310 -25.99 9.47 -32.62
C SER A 310 -24.47 9.55 -32.45
N VAL A 311 -23.83 8.38 -32.48
CA VAL A 311 -22.37 8.19 -32.51
C VAL A 311 -21.79 8.89 -33.74
N GLN A 312 -21.12 10.03 -33.54
CA GLN A 312 -20.22 10.58 -34.54
C GLN A 312 -18.94 9.72 -34.61
N PRO A 313 -18.43 9.39 -35.80
CA PRO A 313 -17.17 8.67 -35.93
C PRO A 313 -15.99 9.52 -35.46
N PRO A 314 -14.93 8.90 -34.92
CA PRO A 314 -13.77 9.61 -34.41
C PRO A 314 -13.03 10.35 -35.53
N VAL A 315 -12.87 11.66 -35.33
CA VAL A 315 -11.99 12.52 -36.12
C VAL A 315 -10.57 12.00 -35.97
N ALA A 316 -9.94 11.64 -37.09
CA ALA A 316 -8.54 11.25 -37.15
C ALA A 316 -7.67 12.42 -36.66
N VAL A 317 -7.05 12.25 -35.50
CA VAL A 317 -6.02 13.16 -35.00
C VAL A 317 -4.72 12.81 -35.73
N GLU A 318 -4.37 13.64 -36.70
CA GLU A 318 -3.10 13.56 -37.41
C GLU A 318 -1.96 13.92 -36.46
N GLU A 319 -1.22 12.90 -36.04
CA GLU A 319 -0.09 12.97 -35.12
C GLU A 319 1.09 13.65 -35.83
N ARG A 320 1.15 14.98 -35.70
CA ARG A 320 2.23 15.81 -36.23
C ARG A 320 3.50 15.56 -35.41
N GLN A 321 4.44 14.78 -35.98
CA GLN A 321 5.76 14.54 -35.40
C GLN A 321 6.53 15.85 -35.19
N PRO A 322 7.16 16.06 -34.01
CA PRO A 322 8.09 17.17 -33.83
C PRO A 322 9.40 16.88 -34.56
N GLU A 323 9.71 17.72 -35.53
CA GLU A 323 10.97 17.80 -36.24
C GLU A 323 12.10 18.10 -35.25
N VAL A 324 12.98 17.11 -35.04
CA VAL A 324 14.17 17.24 -34.20
C VAL A 324 15.23 18.01 -34.99
N ILE A 325 15.25 19.33 -34.81
CA ILE A 325 16.35 20.19 -35.25
C ILE A 325 17.52 19.97 -34.27
N ALA A 326 18.50 19.19 -34.71
CA ALA A 326 19.77 18.99 -34.01
C ALA A 326 20.72 20.17 -34.32
N GLU A 327 20.63 21.23 -33.52
CA GLU A 327 21.67 22.25 -33.46
C GLU A 327 22.80 21.81 -32.51
N ARG A 328 23.97 21.53 -33.09
CA ARG A 328 25.25 21.40 -32.36
C ARG A 328 25.69 22.79 -31.91
N PRO A 329 25.99 23.03 -30.62
CA PRO A 329 26.85 24.14 -30.24
C PRO A 329 28.31 23.71 -30.37
N SER A 330 29.03 24.46 -31.18
CA SER A 330 30.47 24.54 -31.24
C SER A 330 31.04 24.93 -29.87
N ALA A 331 32.02 24.16 -29.43
CA ALA A 331 32.94 24.56 -28.39
C ALA A 331 33.80 25.71 -28.91
N ASP A 332 33.78 26.86 -28.23
CA ASP A 332 34.96 27.70 -28.10
C ASP A 332 34.84 28.66 -26.91
N GLU A 333 35.91 28.65 -26.11
CA GLU A 333 36.51 29.76 -25.39
C GLU A 333 35.61 30.85 -24.79
N THR A 334 35.53 30.90 -23.45
CA THR A 334 35.93 32.15 -22.77
C THR A 334 36.40 31.93 -21.33
N SER A 335 37.60 32.43 -21.10
CA SER A 335 38.35 32.62 -19.88
C SER A 335 37.64 33.43 -18.79
N SER A 336 37.94 33.06 -17.54
CA SER A 336 38.19 33.92 -16.38
C SER A 336 37.59 35.33 -16.37
N GLN A 337 36.56 35.54 -15.54
CA GLN A 337 36.39 36.78 -14.79
C GLN A 337 35.56 36.50 -13.52
N VAL A 338 36.27 36.32 -12.39
CA VAL A 338 35.68 36.37 -11.05
C VAL A 338 35.50 37.84 -10.71
N ALA A 339 34.36 38.40 -11.10
CA ALA A 339 33.89 39.70 -10.62
C ALA A 339 32.85 39.46 -9.53
N ALA A 340 32.93 40.24 -8.46
CA ALA A 340 32.03 40.18 -7.30
C ALA A 340 30.56 40.27 -7.73
N ALA A 341 29.87 39.14 -7.78
CA ALA A 341 28.47 39.05 -8.14
C ALA A 341 27.61 39.53 -6.96
N GLY A 342 26.88 40.63 -7.18
CA GLY A 342 25.74 40.96 -6.33
C GLY A 342 24.70 39.82 -6.31
N PRO A 343 23.79 39.81 -5.34
CA PRO A 343 22.79 38.75 -5.20
C PRO A 343 21.97 38.63 -6.50
N GLN A 344 22.04 37.47 -7.16
CA GLN A 344 21.27 37.18 -8.36
C GLN A 344 19.82 36.85 -7.98
N ILE A 345 18.93 37.84 -8.14
CA ILE A 345 17.50 37.66 -7.96
C ILE A 345 16.96 36.86 -9.15
N LYS A 346 16.30 35.72 -8.90
CA LYS A 346 15.64 34.92 -9.93
C LYS A 346 14.16 35.32 -9.96
N SER A 347 13.60 35.60 -11.13
CA SER A 347 12.17 35.88 -11.27
C SER A 347 11.41 34.66 -11.78
N CYS A 348 10.20 34.45 -11.27
CA CYS A 348 9.37 33.32 -11.67
C CYS A 348 8.86 33.51 -13.11
N ARG A 349 9.03 32.50 -13.98
CA ARG A 349 8.57 32.57 -15.38
C ARG A 349 7.05 32.73 -15.55
N TRP A 350 6.27 32.35 -14.53
CA TRP A 350 4.80 32.35 -14.61
C TRP A 350 4.14 33.58 -14.00
N CYS A 351 4.65 34.10 -12.89
CA CYS A 351 4.05 35.23 -12.18
C CYS A 351 5.02 36.39 -11.96
N GLU A 352 6.24 36.31 -12.51
CA GLU A 352 7.29 37.34 -12.45
C GLU A 352 7.69 37.80 -11.03
N SER A 353 7.28 37.08 -9.99
CA SER A 353 7.68 37.39 -8.62
C SER A 353 9.14 37.01 -8.38
N ASP A 354 9.85 37.88 -7.67
CA ASP A 354 11.24 37.70 -7.28
C ASP A 354 11.40 36.60 -6.20
N ALA A 355 12.39 35.74 -6.40
CA ALA A 355 12.83 34.72 -5.45
C ALA A 355 14.07 35.17 -4.69
N ASP A 356 14.16 34.74 -3.43
CA ASP A 356 15.46 34.62 -2.78
C ASP A 356 16.26 33.45 -3.40
N VAL A 357 17.59 33.54 -3.39
CA VAL A 357 18.48 32.57 -4.05
C VAL A 357 18.28 31.14 -3.52
N ASP A 358 17.86 31.03 -2.26
CA ASP A 358 17.63 29.78 -1.56
C ASP A 358 16.21 29.19 -1.76
N ASP A 359 15.27 29.96 -2.33
CA ASP A 359 13.90 29.49 -2.57
C ASP A 359 13.84 28.61 -3.83
N ARG A 360 13.49 27.33 -3.64
CA ARG A 360 13.30 26.36 -4.75
C ARG A 360 11.93 26.47 -5.43
N PHE A 361 10.98 27.14 -4.80
CA PHE A 361 9.61 27.25 -5.27
C PHE A 361 9.11 28.68 -5.13
N CYS A 362 8.37 29.14 -6.13
CA CYS A 362 7.75 30.45 -6.11
C CYS A 362 6.68 30.52 -5.02
N LYS A 363 6.82 31.43 -4.06
CA LYS A 363 5.87 31.62 -2.95
C LYS A 363 4.47 32.04 -3.42
N VAL A 364 4.36 32.65 -4.60
CA VAL A 364 3.08 33.14 -5.14
C VAL A 364 2.30 32.05 -5.88
N CYS A 365 2.92 31.34 -6.83
CA CYS A 365 2.22 30.35 -7.67
C CYS A 365 2.65 28.89 -7.46
N GLY A 366 3.64 28.61 -6.62
CA GLY A 366 4.14 27.26 -6.34
C GLY A 366 4.97 26.63 -7.45
N SER A 367 5.20 27.32 -8.57
CA SER A 367 6.06 26.81 -9.65
C SER A 367 7.53 26.76 -9.23
N VAL A 368 8.30 25.87 -9.86
CA VAL A 368 9.76 25.78 -9.66
C VAL A 368 10.43 26.89 -10.48
N PHE A 369 11.36 27.63 -9.86
CA PHE A 369 12.13 28.70 -10.50
C PHE A 369 13.03 28.21 -11.64
#